data_AF-A0A828U377-F1
#
_entry.id   AF-A0A828U377-F1
#
_cell.length_a   1.000
_cell.length_b   1.000
_cell.length_c   1.000
_cell.angle_alpha   90.00
_cell.angle_beta   90.00
_cell.angle_gamma   90.00
#
_symmetry.space_group_name_H-M   'P 1'
#
loop_
_entity.id
_entity.type
_entity.pdbx_description
1 polymer ?
#
loop_
_entity_poly.entity_id
_entity_poly.type
_entity_poly.pdbx_seq_one_letter_code
_entity_poly.pdbx_strand_id
1 'polypeptide(L)'
;MTNNIKGDVYFVENESRGSVIYNLFLQLEKENKSHTSLEVHSPGHAMALGIKIKNDKENKFVINFYDPNQTATHKRVFFCTNNICDIINLTAYDFLSEQCLKCYGLKEDTLSLFVDKTKSNDNNNVFIKNYLIIFSKVLLLILLWEQD
;
A
#
# COMPACT_ATOMS: atom_id res chain seq x y z
N MET A 1 -10.93 7.67 20.18
CA MET A 1 -9.59 8.31 20.03
C MET A 1 -9.36 8.50 18.54
N THR A 2 -9.57 9.70 18.02
CA THR A 2 -9.34 9.98 16.60
C THR A 2 -7.84 9.90 16.30
N ASN A 3 -7.42 8.79 15.69
CA ASN A 3 -6.07 8.66 15.16
C ASN A 3 -5.95 9.60 13.96
N ASN A 4 -5.48 10.83 14.20
CA ASN A 4 -5.12 11.76 13.13
C ASN A 4 -4.01 11.11 12.28
N ILE A 5 -4.40 10.49 11.17
CA ILE A 5 -3.48 10.00 10.16
C ILE A 5 -2.85 11.23 9.50
N LYS A 6 -1.60 11.52 9.83
CA LYS A 6 -0.79 12.55 9.17
C LYS A 6 0.00 11.91 8.04
N GLY A 7 -0.29 12.26 6.79
CA GLY A 7 0.35 11.68 5.61
C GLY A 7 -0.56 11.60 4.38
N ASP A 8 0.03 11.27 3.23
CA ASP A 8 -0.73 10.97 2.02
C ASP A 8 -1.37 9.58 2.16
N VAL A 9 -2.64 9.47 1.82
CA VAL A 9 -3.44 8.27 2.04
C VAL A 9 -3.90 7.69 0.70
N TYR A 10 -3.70 6.39 0.51
CA TYR A 10 -4.18 5.65 -0.66
C TYR A 10 -5.16 4.55 -0.23
N PHE A 11 -6.35 4.55 -0.82
CA PHE A 11 -7.28 3.43 -0.71
C PHE A 11 -6.99 2.43 -1.82
N VAL A 12 -6.68 1.19 -1.43
CA VAL A 12 -6.10 0.19 -2.35
C VAL A 12 -6.93 -1.08 -2.33
N GLU A 13 -7.54 -1.40 -3.46
CA GLU A 13 -8.16 -2.70 -3.71
C GLU A 13 -7.10 -3.81 -3.77
N ASN A 14 -7.49 -5.03 -3.43
CA ASN A 14 -6.58 -6.17 -3.46
C ASN A 14 -5.91 -6.37 -4.81
N GLU A 15 -6.65 -6.22 -5.90
CA GLU A 15 -6.16 -6.41 -7.28
C GLU A 15 -5.29 -5.23 -7.77
N SER A 16 -5.31 -4.10 -7.06
CA SER A 16 -4.68 -2.85 -7.50
C SER A 16 -3.34 -2.54 -6.83
N ARG A 17 -2.86 -3.41 -5.92
CA ARG A 17 -1.64 -3.16 -5.11
C ARG A 17 -0.41 -2.88 -5.98
N GLY A 18 -0.22 -3.64 -7.04
CA GLY A 18 0.89 -3.49 -7.98
C GLY A 18 0.94 -2.12 -8.64
N SER A 19 -0.21 -1.62 -9.08
CA SER A 19 -0.33 -0.29 -9.69
C SER A 19 0.02 0.86 -8.73
N VAL A 20 -0.33 0.72 -7.45
CA VAL A 20 0.03 1.71 -6.40
C VAL A 20 1.53 1.68 -6.14
N ILE A 21 2.12 0.48 -6.03
CA ILE A 21 3.56 0.30 -5.83
C ILE A 21 4.36 0.90 -7.00
N TYR A 22 3.91 0.68 -8.24
CA TYR A 22 4.55 1.23 -9.42
C TYR A 22 4.47 2.76 -9.46
N ASN A 23 3.32 3.34 -9.12
CA ASN A 23 3.18 4.80 -9.04
C ASN A 23 4.12 5.42 -8.00
N LEU A 24 4.28 4.76 -6.84
CA LEU A 24 5.22 5.19 -5.81
C LEU A 24 6.67 5.13 -6.31
N PHE A 25 7.01 4.10 -7.08
CA PHE A 25 8.32 4.00 -7.72
C PHE A 25 8.58 5.19 -8.67
N LEU A 26 7.66 5.49 -9.60
CA LEU A 26 7.79 6.63 -10.51
C LEU A 26 7.94 7.95 -9.76
N GLN A 27 7.24 8.09 -8.64
CA GLN A 27 7.36 9.26 -7.77
C GLN A 27 8.75 9.35 -7.12
N LEU A 28 9.31 8.24 -6.64
CA LEU A 28 10.66 8.22 -6.07
C LEU A 28 11.73 8.55 -7.10
N GLU A 29 11.62 8.04 -8.33
CA GLU A 29 12.52 8.40 -9.43
C GLU A 29 12.46 9.91 -9.71
N LYS A 30 11.24 10.46 -9.85
CA LYS A 30 11.03 11.90 -10.08
C LYS A 30 11.60 12.77 -8.95
N GLU A 31 11.51 12.30 -7.71
CA GLU A 31 12.01 12.99 -6.52
C GLU A 31 13.49 12.69 -6.23
N ASN A 32 14.16 11.87 -7.04
CA ASN A 32 15.54 11.39 -6.83
C ASN A 32 15.75 10.77 -5.43
N LYS A 33 14.75 10.03 -4.94
CA LYS A 33 14.78 9.31 -3.66
C LYS A 33 15.05 7.83 -3.89
N SER A 34 15.83 7.22 -3.00
CA SER A 34 16.23 5.80 -3.14
C SER A 34 15.33 4.82 -2.38
N HIS A 35 14.45 5.29 -1.50
CA HIS A 35 13.57 4.44 -0.71
C HIS A 35 12.36 5.20 -0.15
N THR A 36 11.30 4.46 0.19
CA THR A 36 10.19 4.92 1.03
C THR A 36 9.60 3.75 1.82
N SER A 37 8.75 4.05 2.79
CA SER A 37 7.98 3.08 3.55
C SER A 37 6.57 3.59 3.80
N LEU A 38 5.59 2.72 3.61
CA LEU A 38 4.18 2.99 3.89
C LEU A 38 3.70 2.11 5.02
N GLU A 39 2.83 2.66 5.86
CA GLU A 39 1.98 1.83 6.72
C GLU A 39 0.85 1.27 5.88
N VAL A 40 0.51 0.01 6.09
CA VAL A 40 -0.59 -0.66 5.40
C VAL A 40 -1.59 -1.13 6.44
N HIS A 41 -2.75 -0.50 6.48
CA HIS A 41 -3.84 -0.86 7.38
C HIS A 41 -4.91 -1.65 6.63
N SER A 42 -5.34 -2.73 7.24
CA SER A 42 -6.53 -3.50 6.87
C SER A 42 -7.53 -3.43 8.03
N PRO A 43 -8.81 -3.81 7.84
CA PRO A 43 -9.79 -3.75 8.91
C PRO A 43 -9.38 -4.45 10.21
N GLY A 44 -8.65 -5.57 10.11
CA GLY A 44 -8.25 -6.37 11.27
C GLY A 44 -6.77 -6.33 11.63
N HIS A 45 -5.93 -5.62 10.87
CA HIS A 45 -4.46 -5.74 11.02
C HIS A 45 -3.66 -4.59 10.42
N ALA A 46 -2.51 -4.29 11.03
CA ALA A 46 -1.55 -3.29 10.55
C ALA A 46 -0.24 -3.95 10.11
N MET A 47 0.27 -3.50 8.96
CA MET A 47 1.41 -4.03 8.23
C MET A 47 2.29 -2.87 7.73
N ALA A 48 3.41 -3.18 7.09
CA ALA A 48 4.26 -2.17 6.46
C ALA A 48 4.74 -2.61 5.07
N LEU A 49 4.83 -1.65 4.15
CA LEU A 49 5.40 -1.83 2.82
C LEU A 49 6.66 -0.97 2.70
N GLY A 50 7.81 -1.61 2.61
CA GLY A 50 9.09 -0.98 2.30
C GLY A 50 9.41 -1.07 0.81
N ILE A 51 9.93 0.01 0.27
CA ILE A 51 10.30 0.17 -1.13
C ILE A 51 11.73 0.69 -1.19
N LYS A 52 12.58 0.08 -2.03
CA LYS A 52 13.97 0.52 -2.24
C LYS A 52 14.43 0.38 -3.69
N ILE A 53 14.91 1.46 -4.27
CA ILE A 53 15.65 1.47 -5.54
C ILE A 53 17.11 1.10 -5.26
N LYS A 54 17.64 0.11 -6.00
CA LYS A 54 19.05 -0.24 -6.03
C LYS A 54 19.65 0.33 -7.31
N ASN A 55 20.65 1.20 -7.14
CA ASN A 55 21.42 1.75 -8.24
C ASN A 55 22.55 0.78 -8.66
N ASP A 56 22.19 -0.47 -8.97
CA ASP A 56 23.05 -1.34 -9.77
C ASP A 56 22.71 -1.16 -11.26
N LYS A 57 23.53 -1.72 -12.16
CA LYS A 57 23.46 -1.53 -13.62
C LYS A 57 22.11 -1.91 -14.27
N GLU A 58 21.13 -2.38 -13.50
CA GLU A 58 19.86 -2.96 -13.95
C GLU A 58 18.60 -2.30 -13.35
N ASN A 59 18.72 -1.12 -12.72
CA ASN A 59 17.58 -0.39 -12.11
C ASN A 59 16.68 -1.33 -11.29
N LYS A 60 17.26 -1.99 -10.28
CA LYS A 60 16.53 -2.98 -9.50
C LYS A 60 15.70 -2.31 -8.42
N PHE A 61 14.43 -2.65 -8.38
CA PHE A 61 13.54 -2.27 -7.29
C PHE A 61 13.32 -3.44 -6.33
N VAL A 62 13.29 -3.15 -5.04
CA VAL A 62 13.02 -4.11 -3.98
C VAL A 62 11.77 -3.70 -3.24
N ILE A 63 10.80 -4.61 -3.22
CA ILE A 63 9.60 -4.51 -2.39
C ILE A 63 9.81 -5.42 -1.18
N ASN A 64 9.63 -4.88 0.01
CA ASN A 64 9.60 -5.60 1.27
C ASN A 64 8.21 -5.44 1.88
N PHE A 65 7.45 -6.52 1.98
CA PHE A 65 6.20 -6.51 2.74
C PHE A 65 6.43 -7.12 4.12
N TYR A 66 6.09 -6.38 5.17
CA TYR A 66 6.21 -6.81 6.55
C TYR A 66 4.83 -6.99 7.17
N ASP A 67 4.58 -8.21 7.64
CA ASP A 67 3.44 -8.57 8.46
C ASP A 67 3.97 -9.01 9.84
N PRO A 68 3.61 -8.31 10.93
CA PRO A 68 3.99 -8.66 12.30
C PRO A 68 3.64 -10.09 12.73
N ASN A 69 2.64 -10.72 12.11
CA ASN A 69 2.24 -12.09 12.41
C ASN A 69 2.97 -13.13 11.54
N GLN A 70 3.79 -12.68 10.57
CA GLN A 70 4.51 -13.52 9.60
C GLN A 70 5.99 -13.13 9.55
N THR A 71 6.62 -12.98 10.72
CA THR A 71 7.99 -12.45 10.87
C THR A 71 9.09 -13.29 10.21
N ALA A 72 8.84 -14.56 9.91
CA ALA A 72 9.77 -15.42 9.17
C ALA A 72 9.73 -15.24 7.64
N THR A 73 8.74 -14.50 7.13
CA THR A 73 8.40 -14.47 5.70
C THR A 73 8.35 -13.03 5.17
N HIS A 74 9.43 -12.26 5.35
CA HIS A 74 9.57 -11.01 4.60
C HIS A 74 9.57 -11.35 3.11
N LYS A 75 8.45 -11.13 2.42
CA LYS A 75 8.40 -11.36 0.98
C LYS A 75 9.19 -10.23 0.33
N ARG A 76 10.41 -10.56 -0.07
CA ARG A 76 11.32 -9.69 -0.81
C ARG A 76 11.20 -10.03 -2.27
N VAL A 77 10.69 -9.10 -3.06
CA VAL A 77 10.60 -9.29 -4.51
C VAL A 77 11.51 -8.30 -5.20
N PHE A 78 12.32 -8.82 -6.13
CA PHE A 78 13.24 -8.04 -6.95
C PHE A 78 12.65 -7.85 -8.33
N PHE A 79 12.63 -6.61 -8.82
CA PHE A 79 12.12 -6.30 -10.15
C PHE A 79 13.10 -5.45 -10.93
N CYS A 80 13.16 -5.70 -12.24
CA CYS A 80 13.81 -4.82 -13.19
C CYS A 80 12.75 -3.92 -13.83
N THR A 81 13.07 -2.63 -13.99
CA THR A 81 12.17 -1.64 -14.63
C THR A 81 11.83 -1.96 -16.08
N ASN A 82 12.46 -2.96 -16.69
CA ASN A 82 12.15 -3.40 -18.05
C ASN A 82 10.91 -4.33 -18.10
N ASN A 83 10.46 -4.85 -16.95
CA ASN A 83 9.30 -5.76 -16.83
C ASN A 83 8.18 -5.14 -15.99
N ILE A 84 7.71 -3.95 -16.40
CA ILE A 84 6.71 -3.16 -15.65
C ILE A 84 5.37 -3.91 -15.47
N CYS A 85 4.97 -4.71 -16.46
CA CYS A 85 3.70 -5.46 -16.41
C CYS A 85 3.63 -6.40 -15.21
N ASP A 86 4.75 -7.03 -14.84
CA ASP A 86 4.80 -7.95 -13.69
C ASP A 86 4.54 -7.22 -12.36
N ILE A 87 4.96 -5.95 -12.26
CA ILE A 87 4.74 -5.13 -11.08
C ILE A 87 3.29 -4.66 -11.00
N ILE A 88 2.75 -4.14 -12.11
CA ILE A 88 1.40 -3.55 -12.13
C ILE A 88 0.34 -4.59 -11.76
N ASN A 89 0.57 -5.86 -12.11
CA ASN A 89 -0.36 -6.97 -11.88
C ASN A 89 -0.25 -7.59 -10.48
N LEU A 90 0.62 -7.11 -9.59
CA LEU A 90 0.69 -7.62 -8.22
C LEU A 90 -0.60 -7.32 -7.45
N THR A 91 -1.04 -8.30 -6.69
CA THR A 91 -2.27 -8.29 -5.90
C THR A 91 -1.97 -8.45 -4.41
N ALA A 92 -2.99 -8.40 -3.55
CA ALA A 92 -2.83 -8.75 -2.13
C ALA A 92 -2.44 -10.22 -1.92
N TYR A 93 -2.86 -11.12 -2.81
CA TYR A 93 -2.52 -12.55 -2.78
C TYR A 93 -1.04 -12.80 -3.03
N ASP A 94 -0.36 -11.87 -3.70
CA ASP A 94 1.08 -11.92 -3.84
C ASP A 94 1.81 -11.65 -2.52
N PHE A 95 1.17 -11.10 -1.48
CA PHE A 95 1.83 -10.80 -0.21
C PHE A 95 1.27 -11.58 0.96
N LEU A 96 0.01 -12.00 0.88
CA LEU A 96 -0.75 -12.58 1.98
C LEU A 96 -1.33 -13.92 1.56
N SER A 97 -1.31 -14.89 2.47
CA SER A 97 -2.04 -16.15 2.28
C SER A 97 -3.55 -15.89 2.31
N GLU A 98 -4.34 -16.81 1.75
CA GLU A 98 -5.80 -16.72 1.82
C GLU A 98 -6.32 -16.65 3.27
N GLN A 99 -5.65 -17.35 4.19
CA GLN A 99 -5.97 -17.29 5.62
C GLN A 99 -5.72 -15.90 6.19
N CYS A 100 -4.57 -15.28 5.89
CA CYS A 100 -4.28 -13.91 6.29
C CYS A 100 -5.32 -12.94 5.73
N LEU A 101 -5.66 -13.02 4.44
CA LEU A 101 -6.67 -12.16 3.82
C LEU A 101 -8.03 -12.29 4.51
N LYS A 102 -8.44 -13.51 4.90
CA LYS A 102 -9.67 -13.72 5.68
C LYS A 102 -9.57 -13.09 7.07
N CYS A 103 -8.51 -13.39 7.82
CA CYS A 103 -8.32 -12.92 9.19
C CYS A 103 -8.18 -11.39 9.28
N TYR A 104 -7.62 -10.77 8.25
CA TYR A 104 -7.37 -9.32 8.21
C TYR A 104 -8.55 -8.55 7.61
N GLY A 105 -9.64 -9.23 7.25
CA GLY A 105 -10.86 -8.61 6.71
C GLY A 105 -10.70 -8.09 5.28
N LEU A 106 -9.95 -8.81 4.44
CA LEU A 106 -9.64 -8.43 3.05
C LEU A 106 -10.29 -9.36 2.00
N LYS A 107 -11.06 -10.39 2.39
CA LYS A 107 -11.57 -11.40 1.44
C LYS A 107 -12.79 -10.95 0.60
N GLU A 108 -13.37 -9.78 0.88
CA GLU A 108 -14.66 -9.32 0.30
C GLU A 108 -14.60 -7.86 -0.21
N ASP A 109 -14.01 -7.60 -1.37
CA ASP A 109 -13.92 -6.27 -2.02
C ASP A 109 -13.60 -5.13 -1.05
N THR A 110 -12.69 -5.42 -0.14
CA THR A 110 -12.33 -4.60 1.01
C THR A 110 -11.02 -3.89 0.69
N LEU A 111 -10.96 -2.62 1.08
CA LEU A 111 -9.83 -1.76 0.77
C LEU A 111 -8.78 -1.87 1.88
N SER A 112 -7.51 -1.87 1.48
CA SER A 112 -6.40 -1.56 2.39
C SER A 112 -6.13 -0.07 2.34
N LEU A 113 -5.75 0.51 3.47
CA LEU A 113 -5.29 1.89 3.57
C LEU A 113 -3.76 1.90 3.55
N PHE A 114 -3.16 2.55 2.57
CA PHE A 114 -1.72 2.76 2.53
C PHE A 114 -1.44 4.20 2.95
N VAL A 115 -0.55 4.42 3.91
CA VAL A 115 -0.27 5.74 4.47
C VAL A 115 1.21 6.08 4.33
N ASP A 116 1.50 7.16 3.60
CA ASP A 116 2.82 7.77 3.52
C ASP A 116 2.97 8.89 4.55
N LYS A 117 3.54 8.55 5.71
CA LYS A 117 3.79 9.54 6.78
C LYS A 117 4.93 10.50 6.47
N THR A 118 5.74 10.23 5.45
CA THR A 118 6.90 11.09 5.11
C THR A 118 6.49 12.39 4.42
N LYS A 119 5.25 12.46 3.91
CA LYS A 119 4.67 13.61 3.19
C LYS A 119 3.68 14.44 3.99
N SER A 120 3.70 14.33 5.32
CA SER A 120 2.88 15.13 6.24
C SER A 120 3.17 16.63 6.11
N ASN A 121 2.50 17.31 5.18
CA ASN A 121 2.20 18.74 5.30
C ASN A 121 0.85 18.88 6.03
N ASP A 122 0.58 20.03 6.65
CA ASP A 122 -0.67 20.31 7.39
C ASP A 122 -1.96 20.10 6.55
N ASN A 123 -1.82 19.91 5.24
CA ASN A 123 -2.85 19.46 4.31
C ASN A 123 -2.60 17.99 3.91
N ASN A 124 -3.23 17.04 4.62
CA ASN A 124 -3.22 15.63 4.24
C ASN A 124 -3.94 15.45 2.89
N ASN A 125 -3.28 14.91 1.86
CA ASN A 125 -3.94 14.59 0.60
C ASN A 125 -4.48 13.15 0.62
N VAL A 126 -5.75 12.99 0.22
CA VAL A 126 -6.38 11.68 0.06
C VAL A 126 -6.44 11.33 -1.43
N PHE A 127 -5.75 10.27 -1.82
CA PHE A 127 -5.74 9.76 -3.18
C PHE A 127 -6.64 8.52 -3.27
N ILE A 128 -7.71 8.63 -4.06
CA ILE A 128 -8.63 7.54 -4.34
C ILE A 128 -8.50 7.17 -5.81
N LYS A 129 -8.14 5.91 -6.09
CA LYS A 129 -8.14 5.36 -7.46
C LYS A 129 -9.31 4.37 -7.54
N ASN A 130 -10.13 4.50 -8.60
CA ASN A 130 -11.49 3.95 -8.82
C ASN A 130 -12.65 4.76 -8.21
N TYR A 131 -13.24 5.62 -9.05
CA TYR A 131 -14.31 6.55 -8.68
C TYR A 131 -15.69 5.90 -8.49
N LEU A 132 -15.96 4.69 -8.98
CA LEU A 132 -17.35 4.19 -9.09
C LEU A 132 -17.87 3.39 -7.88
N ILE A 133 -17.03 2.63 -7.18
CA ILE A 133 -17.46 1.75 -6.07
C ILE A 133 -17.15 2.38 -4.69
N ILE A 134 -16.20 3.32 -4.67
CA ILE A 134 -15.57 3.79 -3.45
C ILE A 134 -16.40 4.87 -2.72
N PHE A 135 -17.20 5.69 -3.43
CA PHE A 135 -17.98 6.77 -2.79
C PHE A 135 -18.94 6.27 -1.71
N SER A 136 -19.53 5.08 -1.85
CA SER A 136 -20.44 4.53 -0.82
C SER A 136 -19.67 3.94 0.37
N LYS A 137 -18.55 3.23 0.14
CA LYS A 137 -17.80 2.55 1.20
C LYS A 137 -16.86 3.48 1.97
N VAL A 138 -16.23 4.46 1.32
CA VAL A 138 -15.36 5.46 1.99
C VAL A 138 -16.17 6.44 2.81
N LEU A 139 -17.35 6.86 2.33
CA LEU A 139 -18.27 7.65 3.15
C LEU A 139 -18.70 6.86 4.41
N LEU A 140 -19.00 5.56 4.26
CA LEU A 140 -19.34 4.70 5.40
C LEU A 140 -18.17 4.53 6.38
N LEU A 141 -16.94 4.35 5.89
CA LEU A 141 -15.73 4.23 6.71
C LEU A 141 -15.39 5.54 7.45
N ILE A 142 -15.54 6.70 6.78
CA ILE A 142 -15.38 8.01 7.42
C ILE A 142 -16.46 8.22 8.48
N LEU A 143 -17.73 7.90 8.17
CA LEU A 143 -18.85 8.03 9.11
C LEU A 143 -18.75 7.06 10.30
N LEU A 144 -18.21 5.87 10.11
CA LEU A 144 -17.95 4.92 11.20
C LEU A 144 -16.74 5.34 12.05
N TRP A 145 -15.78 6.08 11.48
CA TRP A 145 -14.62 6.63 12.21
C TRP A 145 -14.93 7.93 12.99
N GLU A 146 -15.98 8.67 12.63
CA GLU A 146 -16.42 9.86 13.37
C GLU A 146 -17.36 9.55 14.55
N GLN A 147 -17.73 8.27 14.76
CA GLN A 147 -18.64 7.85 15.85
C GLN A 147 -17.95 7.36 17.15
N ASP A 148 -16.61 7.42 17.26
CA ASP A 148 -15.82 7.07 18.47
C ASP A 148 -15.05 8.26 19.13
#